data_AF-A0A945EW81-F1
#
_entry.id   AF-A0A945EW81-F1
#
_cell.length_a   1.000
_cell.length_b   1.000
_cell.length_c   1.000
_cell.angle_alpha   90.00
_cell.angle_beta   90.00
_cell.angle_gamma   90.00
#
_symmetry.space_group_name_H-M   'P 1'
#
loop_
_entity.id
_entity.type
_entity.pdbx_description
1 polymer ?
#
loop_
_entity_poly.entity_id
_entity_poly.type
_entity_poly.pdbx_seq_one_letter_code
_entity_poly.pdbx_strand_id
1 'polypeptide(L)' 'EDDIVTEKEKKHFTLQDWKKTWMNDYDVASIFISALNKKNLENFKEKTYEEVKKIHTQRFPYNDFLYYEYKGEDA' A
#
# COMPACT_ATOMS: atom_id res chain seq x y z
N GLU A 1 -31.09 24.62 9.72
CA GLU A 1 -31.61 23.34 9.22
C GLU A 1 -30.97 23.09 7.87
N ASP A 2 -29.78 22.48 7.86
CA ASP A 2 -29.11 22.08 6.62
C ASP A 2 -29.20 20.57 6.51
N ASP A 3 -30.44 20.09 6.33
CA ASP A 3 -30.77 18.68 6.23
C ASP A 3 -30.75 18.23 4.76
N ILE A 4 -29.61 18.43 4.10
CA ILE A 4 -29.32 17.74 2.83
C ILE A 4 -28.39 16.58 3.17
N VAL A 5 -28.98 15.54 3.75
CA VAL A 5 -28.32 14.25 4.00
C VAL A 5 -28.06 13.59 2.66
N THR A 6 -26.99 14.01 1.98
CA THR A 6 -26.47 13.27 0.84
C THR A 6 -26.03 11.90 1.35
N GLU A 7 -26.74 10.85 0.97
CA GLU A 7 -26.36 9.48 1.32
C GLU A 7 -24.92 9.22 0.85
N LYS A 8 -24.05 8.80 1.79
CA LYS A 8 -22.65 8.49 1.45
C LYS A 8 -22.59 7.25 0.56
N GLU A 9 -22.64 7.46 -0.75
CA GLU A 9 -22.31 6.43 -1.73
C GLU A 9 -20.82 6.01 -1.64
N LYS A 10 -20.48 4.84 -2.19
CA LYS A 10 -19.12 4.26 -2.23
C LYS A 10 -18.03 5.21 -2.77
N LYS A 11 -18.42 6.25 -3.51
CA LYS A 11 -17.53 7.26 -4.11
C LYS A 11 -17.08 8.34 -3.12
N HIS A 12 -17.76 8.48 -1.98
CA HIS A 12 -17.51 9.55 -0.99
C HIS A 12 -16.50 9.15 0.09
N PHE A 13 -15.99 7.91 0.07
CA PHE A 13 -15.01 7.45 1.05
C PHE A 13 -13.62 7.98 0.73
N THR A 14 -13.04 8.70 1.69
CA THR A 14 -11.65 9.17 1.59
C THR A 14 -10.68 8.07 2.01
N LEU A 15 -9.40 8.20 1.64
CA LEU A 15 -8.33 7.29 2.09
C LEU A 15 -8.27 7.14 3.62
N GLN A 16 -8.60 8.20 4.37
CA GLN A 16 -8.62 8.17 5.83
C GLN A 16 -9.81 7.35 6.37
N ASP A 17 -10.96 7.41 5.70
CA ASP A 17 -12.13 6.62 6.07
C ASP A 17 -11.89 5.13 5.79
N TRP A 18 -11.23 4.80 4.68
CA TRP A 18 -10.80 3.44 4.38
C TRP A 18 -9.80 2.90 5.41
N LYS A 19 -8.86 3.73 5.89
CA LYS A 19 -7.94 3.37 6.98
C LYS A 19 -8.62 3.14 8.32
N LYS A 20 -9.78 3.76 8.57
CA LYS A 20 -10.56 3.58 9.80
C LYS A 20 -11.53 2.39 9.73
N THR A 21 -11.62 1.73 8.58
CA THR A 21 -12.48 0.57 8.38
C THR A 21 -11.77 -0.69 8.90
N TRP A 22 -12.55 -1.73 9.20
CA TRP A 22 -12.08 -3.07 9.60
C TRP A 22 -10.95 -3.66 8.72
N MET A 23 -10.79 -3.16 7.49
CA MET A 23 -9.67 -3.49 6.59
C MET A 23 -8.29 -3.16 7.20
N ASN A 24 -8.22 -2.23 8.15
CA ASN A 24 -7.01 -1.92 8.90
C ASN A 24 -6.86 -2.73 10.21
N ASP A 25 -7.93 -3.38 10.67
CA ASP A 25 -7.93 -4.14 11.93
C ASP A 25 -7.58 -5.62 11.73
N TYR A 26 -7.68 -6.14 10.50
CA TYR A 26 -7.21 -7.49 10.22
C TYR A 26 -5.68 -7.53 10.22
N ASP A 27 -5.13 -8.63 10.75
CA ASP A 27 -3.71 -9.00 10.76
C ASP A 27 -3.15 -9.29 9.35
N VAL A 28 -3.78 -8.70 8.33
CA VAL A 28 -3.46 -8.79 6.92
C VAL A 28 -2.82 -7.47 6.53
N ALA A 29 -1.57 -7.54 6.06
CA ALA A 29 -0.83 -6.39 5.58
C ALA A 29 -1.63 -5.64 4.51
N SER A 30 -2.12 -4.45 4.86
CA SER A 30 -3.00 -3.65 4.02
C SER A 30 -2.29 -2.38 3.57
N ILE A 31 -2.36 -2.08 2.27
CA ILE A 31 -1.75 -0.88 1.68
C ILE A 31 -2.84 -0.04 1.02
N PHE A 32 -2.93 1.22 1.43
CA PHE A 32 -3.91 2.17 0.91
C PHE A 32 -3.24 3.10 -0.11
N ILE A 33 -3.66 3.03 -1.37
CA ILE A 33 -3.14 3.85 -2.47
C ILE A 33 -4.22 4.74 -3.07
N SER A 34 -3.83 5.90 -3.62
CA SER A 34 -4.70 6.68 -4.49
C SER A 34 -4.05 6.80 -5.86
N ALA A 35 -4.61 6.08 -6.84
CA ALA A 35 -4.14 6.10 -8.21
C ALA A 35 -4.35 7.47 -8.88
N LEU A 36 -5.46 8.14 -8.58
CA LEU A 36 -5.80 9.47 -9.11
C LEU A 36 -4.80 10.53 -8.66
N ASN A 37 -4.47 10.55 -7.36
CA ASN A 37 -3.57 11.55 -6.79
C ASN A 37 -2.11 11.09 -6.77
N LYS A 38 -1.81 9.91 -7.36
CA LYS A 38 -0.50 9.23 -7.29
C LYS A 38 0.08 9.19 -5.86
N LYS A 39 -0.78 9.06 -4.84
CA LYS A 39 -0.35 9.03 -3.45
C LYS A 39 -0.04 7.60 -3.02
N ASN A 40 1.05 7.43 -2.29
CA ASN A 40 1.48 6.19 -1.66
C ASN A 40 1.86 5.05 -2.63
N LEU A 41 2.19 5.37 -3.89
CA LEU A 41 2.63 4.39 -4.88
C LEU A 41 4.05 3.88 -4.63
N GLU A 42 4.95 4.75 -4.14
CA GLU A 42 6.34 4.36 -3.90
C GLU A 42 6.46 3.37 -2.74
N ASN A 43 5.79 3.67 -1.62
CA ASN A 43 5.69 2.76 -0.49
C ASN A 43 5.06 1.41 -0.87
N PHE A 44 4.09 1.41 -1.80
CA PHE A 44 3.50 0.18 -2.32
C PHE A 44 4.53 -0.69 -3.06
N LYS A 45 5.35 -0.09 -3.93
CA LYS A 45 6.39 -0.83 -4.66
C LYS A 45 7.43 -1.40 -3.72
N GLU A 46 7.89 -0.60 -2.76
CA GLU A 46 8.89 -0.99 -1.76
C GLU A 46 8.39 -2.19 -0.94
N LYS A 47 7.23 -2.08 -0.30
CA LYS A 47 6.65 -3.17 0.49
C LYS A 47 6.39 -4.43 -0.33
N THR A 48 5.89 -4.29 -1.56
CA THR A 48 5.63 -5.44 -2.44
C THR A 48 6.95 -6.14 -2.80
N TYR A 49 7.99 -5.37 -3.10
CA TYR A 49 9.30 -5.92 -3.39
C TYR A 49 9.89 -6.65 -2.19
N GLU A 50 9.80 -6.09 -0.99
CA GLU A 50 10.28 -6.71 0.25
C GLU A 50 9.59 -8.06 0.53
N GLU A 51 8.26 -8.13 0.42
CA GLU A 51 7.52 -9.38 0.66
C GLU A 51 7.84 -10.46 -0.40
N VAL A 52 7.93 -10.06 -1.67
CA VAL A 52 8.34 -10.99 -2.74
C VAL A 52 9.77 -11.47 -2.54
N LYS A 53 10.70 -10.56 -2.16
CA LYS A 53 12.09 -10.88 -1.82
C LYS A 53 12.17 -11.90 -0.70
N LYS A 54 11.37 -11.71 0.38
CA LYS A 54 11.31 -12.62 1.52
C LYS A 54 10.88 -14.03 1.10
N ILE A 55 9.81 -14.16 0.31
CA ILE A 55 9.35 -15.44 -0.22
C ILE A 55 10.40 -16.06 -1.15
N HIS A 56 11.03 -15.25 -1.99
CA HIS A 56 12.04 -15.68 -2.95
C HIS A 56 13.29 -16.24 -2.26
N THR A 57 13.83 -15.56 -1.23
CA THR A 57 14.97 -16.05 -0.45
C THR A 57 14.65 -17.37 0.25
N GLN A 58 13.46 -17.51 0.83
CA GLN A 58 13.05 -18.75 1.49
C GLN A 58 12.99 -19.93 0.50
N ARG A 59 12.54 -19.68 -0.73
CA ARG A 59 12.40 -20.71 -1.76
C ARG A 59 13.70 -21.01 -2.51
N PHE A 60 14.57 -20.01 -2.66
CA PHE A 60 15.83 -20.10 -3.40
C PHE A 60 17.00 -19.52 -2.57
N PRO A 61 17.48 -20.25 -1.54
CA PRO A 61 18.47 -19.75 -0.58
C PRO A 61 19.86 -19.45 -1.18
N TYR A 62 20.14 -19.92 -2.39
CA TYR A 62 21.40 -19.70 -3.10
C TYR A 62 21.27 -18.76 -4.30
N ASN A 63 20.16 -18.03 -4.42
CA ASN A 63 19.96 -17.09 -5.52
C ASN A 63 20.50 -15.71 -5.14
N ASP A 64 21.41 -15.19 -5.97
CA ASP A 64 21.99 -13.87 -5.82
C ASP A 64 21.03 -12.85 -6.47
N PHE A 65 20.49 -11.91 -5.69
CA PHE A 65 19.49 -10.98 -6.19
C PHE A 65 20.07 -10.10 -7.30
N LEU A 66 19.41 -10.05 -8.46
CA LEU A 66 19.84 -9.23 -9.61
C LEU A 66 19.90 -7.72 -9.32
N TYR A 67 19.16 -7.27 -8.30
CA TYR A 67 19.12 -5.87 -7.88
C TYR A 67 19.47 -5.80 -6.38
N TYR A 68 20.72 -5.43 -6.10
CA TYR A 68 21.09 -4.89 -4.79
C TYR A 68 20.27 -3.62 -4.55
N GLU A 69 19.94 -3.33 -3.29
CA GLU A 69 19.22 -2.11 -2.90
C GLU A 69 19.96 -0.88 -3.43
N TYR A 70 19.56 -0.40 -4.62
CA TYR A 70 19.86 0.95 -5.05
C TYR A 70 18.98 1.84 -4.17
N LYS A 71 19.50 2.18 -2.99
CA LYS A 71 19.11 3.42 -2.33
C LYS A 71 19.61 4.52 -3.25
N GLY A 72 18.75 4.95 -4.18
CA GLY A 72 18.99 6.21 -4.86
C GLY A 72 19.15 7.26 -3.78
N GLU A 73 20.38 7.71 -3.56
CA GLU A 73 20.61 8.96 -2.87
C GLU A 73 19.92 10.01 -3.74
N ASP A 74 18.76 10.48 -3.29
CA ASP A 74 18.09 11.64 -3.87
C ASP A 74 19.07 12.83 -3.76
N ALA A 75 19.66 13.20 -4.90
CA ALA A 75 20.45 14.41 -5.09
C ALA A 75 19.55 15.62 -5.42
#